data_AF-A0A3C1LAL9-F1
#
_entry.id   AF-A0A3C1LAL9-F1
#
_cell.length_a   1.000
_cell.length_b   1.000
_cell.length_c   1.000
_cell.angle_alpha   90.00
_cell.angle_beta   90.00
_cell.angle_gamma   90.00
#
_symmetry.space_group_name_H-M   'P 1'
#
loop_
_entity.id
_entity.type
_entity.pdbx_description
1 polymer ?
#
loop_
_entity_poly.entity_id
_entity_poly.type
_entity_poly.pdbx_seq_one_letter_code
_entity_poly.pdbx_strand_id
1 'polypeptide(L)'
;MTDDERPLSALPSPAARVAAFAAILIGGLAGGLIGYTLVKLQCDGECAAPRGIGALTGALLAAGGMSVVAVLVLRAVGEWRQIEQRESSGRS
;
A
#
# COMPACT_ATOMS: atom_id res chain seq x y z
N MET A 1 -1.02 28.85 -29.29
CA MET A 1 -0.01 27.78 -29.36
C MET A 1 0.65 27.71 -27.98
N THR A 2 0.32 26.79 -27.09
CA THR A 2 -0.39 25.52 -27.19
C THR A 2 -1.43 25.45 -26.08
N ASP A 3 -2.65 25.12 -26.48
CA ASP A 3 -3.62 24.45 -25.62
C ASP A 3 -2.86 23.28 -24.97
N ASP A 4 -2.58 23.36 -23.66
CA ASP A 4 -2.15 22.19 -22.91
C ASP A 4 -3.45 21.39 -22.70
N GLU A 5 -3.89 20.73 -23.78
CA GLU A 5 -4.78 19.57 -23.77
C GLU A 5 -4.09 18.46 -22.97
N ARG A 6 -3.76 18.69 -21.70
CA ARG A 6 -3.21 17.64 -20.84
C ARG A 6 -4.40 16.77 -20.51
N PRO A 7 -4.52 15.59 -21.14
CA PRO A 7 -5.69 14.75 -20.98
C PRO A 7 -5.85 14.51 -19.49
N LEU A 8 -7.07 14.73 -18.99
CA LEU A 8 -7.45 14.43 -17.62
C LEU A 8 -6.86 13.05 -17.26
N SER A 9 -5.83 13.12 -16.42
CA SER A 9 -4.97 12.04 -15.98
C SER A 9 -5.83 10.96 -15.32
N ALA A 10 -6.37 10.04 -16.13
CA ALA A 10 -7.12 8.87 -15.68
C ALA A 10 -6.25 7.89 -14.85
N LEU A 11 -4.95 8.14 -14.78
CA LEU A 11 -4.06 7.48 -13.83
C LEU A 11 -4.20 8.13 -12.44
N PRO A 12 -4.44 7.36 -11.35
CA PRO A 12 -4.45 7.87 -9.99
C PRO A 12 -3.23 8.73 -9.73
N SER A 13 -3.41 9.83 -8.97
CA SER A 13 -2.37 10.83 -8.76
C SER A 13 -1.06 10.17 -8.32
N PRO A 14 0.10 10.65 -8.82
CA PRO A 14 1.39 10.06 -8.48
C PRO A 14 1.62 10.04 -6.96
N ALA A 15 1.16 11.06 -6.24
CA ALA A 15 1.19 11.11 -4.78
C ALA A 15 0.41 9.96 -4.12
N ALA A 16 -0.76 9.60 -4.64
CA ALA A 16 -1.56 8.49 -4.10
C ALA A 16 -0.87 7.14 -4.29
N ARG A 17 -0.18 6.94 -5.42
CA ARG A 17 0.61 5.72 -5.68
C ARG A 17 1.80 5.62 -4.74
N VAL A 18 2.52 6.72 -4.52
CA VAL A 18 3.65 6.78 -3.58
C VAL A 18 3.18 6.49 -2.16
N ALA A 19 2.05 7.07 -1.74
CA ALA A 19 1.47 6.80 -0.43
C ALA A 19 1.07 5.32 -0.26
N ALA A 20 0.44 4.72 -1.26
CA ALA A 20 0.08 3.30 -1.26
C ALA A 20 1.32 2.40 -1.15
N PHE A 21 2.36 2.69 -1.93
CA PHE A 21 3.61 1.94 -1.88
C PHE A 21 4.32 2.08 -0.53
N ALA A 22 4.37 3.30 0.02
CA ALA A 22 4.94 3.56 1.34
C ALA A 22 4.18 2.78 2.43
N ALA A 23 2.86 2.74 2.38
CA ALA A 23 2.05 1.98 3.33
C ALA A 23 2.33 0.47 3.27
N ILE A 24 2.51 -0.09 2.06
CA ILE A 24 2.88 -1.50 1.87
C ILE A 24 4.26 -1.79 2.44
N LEU A 25 5.25 -0.92 2.17
CA LEU A 25 6.61 -1.07 2.70
C LEU A 25 6.64 -1.00 4.24
N ILE A 26 5.94 -0.03 4.82
CA ILE A 26 5.86 0.13 6.27
C ILE A 26 5.17 -1.08 6.91
N GLY A 27 4.07 -1.54 6.32
CA GLY A 27 3.37 -2.73 6.77
C GLY A 27 4.22 -4.00 6.68
N GLY A 28 4.92 -4.20 5.56
CA GLY A 28 5.86 -5.30 5.38
C GLY A 28 7.02 -5.27 6.37
N LEU A 29 7.60 -4.09 6.62
CA LEU A 29 8.68 -3.92 7.60
C LEU A 29 8.20 -4.26 9.01
N ALA A 30 7.02 -3.75 9.41
CA ALA A 30 6.41 -4.07 10.69
C ALA A 30 6.12 -5.57 10.82
N GLY A 31 5.52 -6.19 9.80
CA GLY A 31 5.23 -7.63 9.77
C GLY A 31 6.50 -8.49 9.85
N GLY A 32 7.58 -8.07 9.19
CA GLY A 32 8.86 -8.77 9.26
C GLY A 32 9.53 -8.67 10.61
N LEU A 33 9.48 -7.50 11.25
CA LEU A 33 9.94 -7.30 12.63
C LEU A 33 9.15 -8.20 13.61
N ILE A 34 7.83 -8.27 13.45
CA ILE A 34 6.97 -9.15 14.27
C ILE A 34 7.33 -10.63 14.03
N GLY A 35 7.45 -11.06 12.78
CA GLY A 35 7.82 -12.43 12.44
C GLY A 35 9.21 -12.82 12.98
N TYR A 36 10.18 -11.90 12.93
CA TYR A 36 11.50 -12.09 13.52
C TYR A 36 11.43 -12.25 15.05
N THR A 37 10.70 -11.37 15.74
CA THR A 37 10.62 -11.39 17.21
C THR A 37 9.89 -12.64 17.71
N LEU A 38 8.83 -13.08 17.02
CA LEU A 38 8.13 -14.32 17.36
C LEU A 38 9.06 -15.53 17.36
N VAL A 39 9.87 -15.70 16.31
CA VAL A 39 10.82 -16.82 16.24
C VAL A 39 11.99 -16.63 17.21
N LYS A 40 12.41 -15.39 17.47
CA LYS A 40 13.41 -15.09 18.49
C LYS A 40 12.94 -15.53 19.89
N LEU A 41 11.67 -15.34 20.23
CA LEU A 41 11.11 -15.75 21.53
C LEU A 41 11.01 -17.26 21.69
N GLN A 42 10.92 -18.01 20.59
CA GLN A 42 10.71 -19.46 20.62
C GLN A 42 12.01 -20.28 20.65
N CYS A 43 13.18 -19.63 20.55
CA CYS A 43 14.42 -20.34 20.23
C CYS A 43 15.65 -19.73 20.90
N ASP A 44 16.19 -20.42 21.90
CA ASP A 44 17.45 -20.10 22.58
C ASP A 44 18.62 -20.81 21.87
N GLY A 45 19.42 -20.07 21.09
CA GLY A 45 20.58 -20.60 20.36
C GLY A 45 20.70 -20.12 18.89
N GLU A 46 21.30 -20.95 18.04
CA GLU A 46 21.68 -20.64 16.66
C GLU A 46 20.51 -20.74 15.66
N CYS A 47 19.46 -19.94 15.86
CA CYS A 47 18.23 -20.02 15.08
C CYS A 47 18.20 -19.01 13.91
N ALA A 48 19.34 -18.78 13.25
CA ALA A 48 19.45 -17.77 12.20
C ALA A 48 18.50 -18.03 11.01
N ALA A 49 18.46 -19.28 10.52
CA ALA A 49 17.58 -19.64 9.41
C ALA A 49 16.08 -19.53 9.76
N PRO A 50 15.59 -20.09 10.89
CA PRO A 50 14.20 -19.90 11.33
C PRO A 50 13.82 -18.42 11.53
N ARG A 51 14.72 -17.61 12.12
CA ARG A 51 14.49 -16.17 12.32
C ARG A 51 14.32 -15.45 10.99
N GLY A 52 15.14 -15.79 10.00
CA GLY A 52 15.02 -15.26 8.64
C GLY A 52 13.70 -15.66 7.97
N ILE A 53 13.29 -16.93 8.10
CA ILE A 53 12.02 -17.42 7.55
C ILE A 53 10.83 -16.72 8.22
N GLY A 54 10.85 -16.57 9.54
CA GLY A 54 9.82 -15.84 10.29
C GLY A 54 9.71 -14.39 9.84
N ALA A 55 10.85 -13.71 9.70
CA ALA A 55 10.90 -12.34 9.20
C ALA A 55 10.35 -12.20 7.78
N LEU A 56 10.77 -13.08 6.86
CA LEU A 56 10.30 -13.04 5.46
C LEU A 56 8.81 -13.35 5.36
N THR A 57 8.33 -14.38 6.07
CA THR A 57 6.93 -14.78 6.04
C THR A 57 6.04 -13.69 6.64
N GLY A 58 6.43 -13.12 7.78
CA GLY A 58 5.72 -12.00 8.41
C GLY A 58 5.68 -10.76 7.51
N ALA A 59 6.79 -10.44 6.85
CA ALA A 59 6.87 -9.32 5.92
C ALA A 59 5.97 -9.50 4.71
N LEU A 60 5.99 -10.69 4.07
CA LEU A 60 5.18 -10.99 2.90
C LEU A 60 3.68 -11.00 3.22
N LEU A 61 3.28 -11.58 4.34
CA LEU A 61 1.88 -11.60 4.76
C LEU A 61 1.35 -10.19 5.06
N ALA A 62 2.11 -9.38 5.79
CA ALA A 62 1.71 -8.01 6.12
C ALA A 62 1.70 -7.10 4.89
N ALA A 63 2.73 -7.18 4.03
CA ALA A 63 2.78 -6.43 2.77
C ALA A 63 1.64 -6.85 1.84
N GLY A 64 1.35 -8.15 1.75
CA GLY A 64 0.22 -8.69 1.00
C GLY A 64 -1.11 -8.12 1.48
N GLY A 65 -1.37 -8.14 2.80
CA GLY A 65 -2.57 -7.53 3.40
C GLY A 65 -2.67 -6.03 3.11
N MET A 66 -1.57 -5.29 3.29
CA MET A 66 -1.55 -3.85 3.01
C MET A 66 -1.75 -3.52 1.53
N SER A 67 -1.35 -4.39 0.61
CA SER A 67 -1.60 -4.19 -0.81
C SER A 67 -3.10 -4.17 -1.13
N VAL A 68 -3.88 -5.05 -0.50
CA VAL A 68 -5.34 -5.12 -0.64
C VAL A 68 -5.97 -3.86 -0.06
N VAL A 69 -5.60 -3.50 1.18
CA VAL A 69 -6.11 -2.28 1.85
C VAL A 69 -5.81 -1.03 1.03
N ALA A 70 -4.58 -0.90 0.51
CA ALA A 70 -4.21 0.24 -0.32
C ALA A 70 -5.06 0.33 -1.60
N VAL A 71 -5.32 -0.80 -2.27
CA VAL A 71 -6.21 -0.83 -3.44
C VAL A 71 -7.64 -0.44 -3.07
N LEU A 72 -8.17 -0.94 -1.95
CA LEU A 72 -9.51 -0.58 -1.48
C LEU A 72 -9.61 0.92 -1.14
N VAL A 73 -8.59 1.50 -0.52
CA VAL A 73 -8.55 2.94 -0.24
C VAL A 73 -8.49 3.75 -1.54
N LEU A 74 -7.66 3.36 -2.50
CA LEU A 74 -7.60 4.02 -3.80
C LEU A 74 -8.92 3.91 -4.57
N ARG A 75 -9.62 2.77 -4.46
CA ARG A 75 -10.96 2.56 -5.03
C ARG A 75 -11.96 3.53 -4.40
N ALA A 76 -12.01 3.59 -3.07
CA ALA A 76 -12.90 4.48 -2.34
C ALA A 76 -12.66 5.94 -2.76
N VAL A 77 -11.41 6.41 -2.74
CA VAL A 77 -11.05 7.78 -3.16
C VAL A 77 -11.43 8.06 -4.61
N GLY A 78 -11.33 7.05 -5.49
CA GLY A 78 -11.74 7.14 -6.89
C GLY A 78 -13.25 7.34 -7.06
N GLU A 79 -14.07 6.62 -6.29
CA GLU A 79 -15.54 6.75 -6.32
C GLU A 79 -15.99 8.16 -5.93
N TRP A 80 -15.42 8.72 -4.84
CA TRP A 80 -15.72 10.09 -4.41
C TRP A 80 -15.40 11.13 -5.49
N ARG A 81 -14.24 11.01 -6.16
CA ARG A 81 -13.86 11.94 -7.25
C ARG A 81 -14.80 11.87 -8.44
N GLN A 82 -15.34 10.69 -8.76
CA GLN A 82 -16.27 10.53 -9.88
C GLN A 82 -17.59 11.26 -9.60
N ILE A 83 -18.06 11.27 -8.34
CA ILE A 83 -19.28 11.96 -7.93
C ILE A 83 -19.11 13.48 -8.08
N GLU A 84 -18.01 14.04 -7.59
CA GLU A 84 -17.74 15.49 -7.63
C GLU A 84 -17.60 16.03 -9.07
N GLN A 85 -17.03 15.24 -9.98
CA GLN A 85 -16.95 15.60 -11.40
C GLN A 85 -18.35 15.66 -12.07
N ARG A 86 -19.27 14.78 -11.68
CA ARG A 86 -20.65 14.80 -12.21
C ARG A 86 -21.43 16.03 -11.71
N GLU A 87 -21.27 16.39 -10.44
CA GLU A 87 -21.94 17.55 -9.85
C GLU A 87 -21.47 18.88 -10.46
N SER A 88 -20.16 19.04 -10.66
CA SER A 88 -19.59 20.24 -11.30
C SER A 88 -20.02 20.41 -12.75
N SER A 89 -20.20 19.31 -13.49
CA SER A 89 -20.64 19.34 -14.89
C SER A 89 -22.13 19.65 -15.06
N GLY A 90 -22.97 19.29 -14.09
CA GLY A 90 -24.42 19.58 -14.11
C GLY A 90 -24.80 20.98 -13.63
N ARG A 91 -23.82 21.76 -13.16
CA ARG A 91 -24.01 23.16 -12.70
C ARG A 91 -23.54 24.21 -13.71
N SER A 92 -23.11 23.78 -14.90
CA SER A 92 -22.83 24.61 -16.08
C SER A 92 -24.00 24.56 -17.06
#